data_AF-A0A078J9K0-F1
#
_entry.id   AF-A0A078J9K0-F1
#
_cell.length_a   1.000
_cell.length_b   1.000
_cell.length_c   1.000
_cell.angle_alpha   90.00
_cell.angle_beta   90.00
_cell.angle_gamma   90.00
#
_symmetry.space_group_name_H-M   'P 1'
#
loop_
_entity.id
_entity.type
_entity.pdbx_description
1 polymer ?
#
loop_
_entity_poly.entity_id
_entity_poly.type
_entity_poly.pdbx_seq_one_letter_code
_entity_poly.pdbx_strand_id
1 'polypeptide(L)'
;MFICIFRYLLIGISNSISLSRGISFSGTTTENADQSSNSLNGKTKLSGMIMGTHSYDNSYLAPVLCGSSKMGAYKYVSELWRKKQSDVMRFVQRVRCWEYRQQPSIVRLVRPTRPDKARRLGYKAKQGFVVYRVRVRRGGRKRPVPKGIVYGKPTNQGVTQLKFQRSKRSVAEERAGRKLGGLRVVNSYWLNEDSTYKYYEIILVDPAHNAVRNDPRINWICNPVHKHRELRGLTSEGKKNRGLRGKGHRNHKNRPSRRATWKKNNSLSLRRYR
;
A
#
# COMPACT_ATOMS: atom_id res chain seq x y z
N MET A 1 47.99 -13.24 2.83
CA MET A 1 47.97 -12.02 3.67
C MET A 1 46.71 -11.23 3.34
N PHE A 2 45.80 -10.89 4.26
CA PHE A 2 45.64 -11.33 5.65
C PHE A 2 44.25 -11.98 5.81
N ILE A 3 44.20 -13.15 6.46
CA ILE A 3 43.00 -13.82 6.94
C ILE A 3 43.27 -14.16 8.42
N CYS A 4 42.24 -14.20 9.26
CA CYS A 4 42.28 -14.36 10.71
C CYS A 4 42.86 -13.17 11.50
N ILE A 5 41.96 -12.41 12.12
CA ILE A 5 41.97 -11.82 13.48
C ILE A 5 40.53 -11.28 13.71
N PHE A 6 40.10 -11.09 14.97
CA PHE A 6 38.71 -10.73 15.35
C PHE A 6 37.60 -11.78 15.05
N ARG A 7 37.95 -13.07 15.14
CA ARG A 7 37.13 -13.99 15.95
C ARG A 7 37.87 -14.22 17.28
N TYR A 8 37.13 -14.62 18.31
CA TYR A 8 37.55 -14.67 19.73
C TYR A 8 37.79 -13.32 20.38
N LEU A 9 36.72 -12.75 20.97
CA LEU A 9 36.82 -12.17 22.30
C LEU A 9 35.49 -12.37 23.07
N LEU A 10 35.61 -12.91 24.29
CA LEU A 10 34.62 -12.98 25.37
C LEU A 10 33.20 -13.52 25.05
N ILE A 11 33.06 -14.82 25.32
CA ILE A 11 31.83 -15.40 25.88
C ILE A 11 31.76 -15.01 27.37
N GLY A 12 30.57 -14.66 27.86
CA GLY A 12 30.17 -14.86 29.25
C GLY A 12 30.75 -13.93 30.32
N ILE A 13 30.00 -12.89 30.70
CA ILE A 13 29.91 -12.44 32.10
C ILE A 13 28.43 -12.38 32.46
N SER A 14 28.08 -13.08 33.54
CA SER A 14 26.74 -13.06 34.16
C SER A 14 26.71 -12.06 35.33
N ASN A 15 25.51 -11.80 35.84
CA ASN A 15 25.21 -11.14 37.13
C ASN A 15 25.24 -9.59 37.16
N SER A 16 24.04 -9.04 37.34
CA SER A 16 23.68 -8.22 38.50
C SER A 16 24.56 -7.01 38.86
N ILE A 17 24.28 -5.86 38.23
CA ILE A 17 24.43 -4.55 38.89
C ILE A 17 23.12 -3.78 38.74
N SER A 18 22.45 -3.54 39.88
CA SER A 18 21.34 -2.60 39.99
C SER A 18 21.88 -1.19 40.24
N LEU A 19 21.49 -0.22 39.43
CA LEU A 19 21.69 1.19 39.77
C LEU A 19 20.39 1.98 39.61
N SER A 20 19.85 2.44 40.73
CA SER A 20 18.69 3.32 40.78
C SER A 20 19.12 4.78 40.65
N ARG A 21 18.52 5.49 39.69
CA ARG A 21 18.31 6.96 39.71
C ARG A 21 17.37 7.35 38.58
N GLY A 22 16.18 7.81 38.94
CA GLY A 22 15.21 8.32 37.97
C GLY A 22 15.52 9.76 37.60
N ILE A 23 15.45 10.08 36.31
CA ILE A 23 15.41 11.47 35.81
C ILE A 23 14.22 11.56 34.85
N SER A 24 13.11 12.12 35.33
CA SER A 24 11.88 12.34 34.56
C SER A 24 11.90 13.73 33.93
N PHE A 25 12.06 13.81 32.61
CA PHE A 25 12.02 15.08 31.88
C PHE A 25 10.58 15.43 31.46
N SER A 26 9.91 16.30 32.23
CA SER A 26 8.60 16.85 31.92
C SER A 26 8.73 18.13 31.09
N GLY A 27 8.64 18.00 29.75
CA GLY A 27 8.65 19.15 28.85
C GLY A 27 7.29 19.86 28.81
N THR A 28 7.17 20.99 29.49
CA THR A 28 6.05 21.94 29.31
C THR A 28 6.24 22.71 28.01
N THR A 29 5.26 22.65 27.11
CA THR A 29 5.20 23.53 25.94
C THR A 29 4.54 24.85 26.33
N THR A 30 5.34 25.91 26.50
CA THR A 30 4.80 27.28 26.60
C THR A 30 4.29 27.72 25.23
N GLU A 31 3.02 28.10 25.17
CA GLU A 31 2.42 28.74 24.00
C GLU A 31 2.84 30.21 23.96
N ASN A 32 3.51 30.63 22.88
CA ASN A 32 3.62 32.04 22.49
C ASN A 32 3.00 32.15 21.09
N ALA A 33 1.85 32.82 21.02
CA ALA A 33 1.12 33.06 19.79
C ALA A 33 1.21 34.54 19.43
N ASP A 34 2.17 34.90 18.58
CA ASP A 34 2.36 36.28 18.14
C ASP A 34 1.12 36.79 17.39
N GLN A 35 0.60 37.92 17.87
CA GLN A 35 -0.51 38.61 17.23
C GLN A 35 0.03 39.51 16.11
N SER A 36 -0.49 39.34 14.89
CA SER A 36 -0.32 40.33 13.82
C SER A 36 -1.69 40.68 13.25
N SER A 37 -2.12 41.92 13.46
CA SER A 37 -3.40 42.46 13.01
C SER A 37 -3.35 42.91 11.54
N ASN A 38 -4.47 42.74 10.83
CA ASN A 38 -4.99 43.58 9.73
C ASN A 38 -6.11 42.81 8.98
N SER A 39 -7.13 43.41 8.37
CA SER A 39 -7.91 44.65 8.60
C SER A 39 -9.07 44.66 7.58
N LEU A 40 -10.23 45.25 7.88
CA LEU A 40 -11.29 45.69 6.93
C LEU A 40 -11.76 44.69 5.84
N ASN A 41 -12.96 44.09 5.88
CA ASN A 41 -14.25 44.71 5.55
C ASN A 41 -15.34 43.60 5.44
N GLY A 42 -16.65 43.88 5.63
CA GLY A 42 -17.64 42.81 5.39
C GLY A 42 -19.15 43.02 5.59
N LYS A 43 -19.62 44.14 6.18
CA LYS A 43 -21.05 44.51 6.37
C LYS A 43 -21.92 43.60 7.27
N THR A 44 -22.65 44.24 8.17
CA THR A 44 -23.68 43.66 9.04
C THR A 44 -25.01 43.45 8.32
N LYS A 45 -25.85 42.55 8.86
CA LYS A 45 -27.28 42.83 9.10
C LYS A 45 -27.77 42.00 10.28
N LEU A 46 -28.33 42.67 11.29
CA LEU A 46 -28.95 42.06 12.47
C LEU A 46 -30.47 41.99 12.29
N SER A 47 -31.04 40.82 12.58
CA SER A 47 -32.44 40.59 12.92
C SER A 47 -32.52 39.20 13.55
N GLY A 48 -33.04 38.96 14.75
CA GLY A 48 -33.58 39.91 15.73
C GLY A 48 -35.00 39.55 16.15
N MET A 49 -35.17 38.52 17.00
CA MET A 49 -36.44 38.28 17.71
C MET A 49 -36.27 37.42 18.97
N ILE A 50 -36.88 37.91 20.05
CA ILE A 50 -37.54 37.17 21.16
C ILE A 50 -36.66 36.32 22.11
N MET A 51 -36.76 36.68 23.39
CA MET A 51 -36.31 35.90 24.55
C MET A 51 -37.26 34.72 24.82
N GLY A 52 -36.72 33.53 25.10
CA GLY A 52 -37.48 32.38 25.60
C GLY A 52 -36.88 31.87 26.91
N THR A 53 -37.54 32.11 28.03
CA THR A 53 -37.08 31.70 29.37
C THR A 53 -37.54 30.27 29.69
N HIS A 54 -36.64 29.29 29.57
CA HIS A 54 -36.86 27.96 30.15
C HIS A 54 -35.61 27.43 30.84
N SER A 55 -35.85 26.69 31.93
CA SER A 55 -34.84 26.12 32.82
C SER A 55 -33.93 25.13 32.09
N TYR A 56 -32.62 25.27 32.27
CA TYR A 56 -31.66 24.23 31.89
C TYR A 56 -31.42 23.30 33.08
N ASP A 57 -32.09 22.15 33.08
CA ASP A 57 -31.84 21.10 34.06
C ASP A 57 -30.39 20.60 33.95
N ASN A 58 -29.64 20.79 35.02
CA ASN A 58 -28.17 20.75 35.01
C ASN A 58 -27.64 19.32 35.22
N SER A 59 -28.07 18.38 34.37
CA SER A 59 -27.99 16.93 34.61
C SER A 59 -27.23 16.10 33.55
N TYR A 60 -26.55 16.75 32.59
CA TYR A 60 -25.82 16.06 31.50
C TYR A 60 -24.31 16.38 31.41
N LEU A 61 -23.65 16.56 32.55
CA LEU A 61 -22.18 16.54 32.64
C LEU A 61 -21.66 15.34 33.43
N ALA A 62 -22.07 14.14 33.01
CA ALA A 62 -21.25 12.95 33.24
C ALA A 62 -20.05 13.01 32.27
N PRO A 63 -18.81 13.24 32.73
CA PRO A 63 -17.65 13.16 31.85
C PRO A 63 -17.51 11.70 31.41
N VAL A 64 -17.85 11.42 30.14
CA VAL A 64 -17.66 10.10 29.54
C VAL A 64 -16.19 9.73 29.71
N LEU A 65 -15.90 8.82 30.63
CA LEU A 65 -14.54 8.42 30.98
C LEU A 65 -13.85 7.96 29.70
N CYS A 66 -12.96 8.81 29.19
CA CYS A 66 -12.18 8.54 27.98
C CYS A 66 -11.11 7.50 28.33
N GLY A 67 -11.56 6.26 28.48
CA GLY A 67 -10.75 5.13 28.90
C GLY A 67 -9.54 5.05 28.00
N SER A 68 -8.36 5.29 28.59
CA SER A 68 -7.11 5.53 27.87
C SER A 68 -6.83 4.36 26.92
N SER A 69 -7.19 4.54 25.65
CA SER A 69 -7.30 3.45 24.69
C SER A 69 -5.92 3.10 24.15
N LYS A 70 -5.16 2.38 24.98
CA LYS A 70 -3.77 1.92 24.76
C LYS A 70 -3.61 1.42 23.31
N MET A 71 -3.09 2.30 22.45
CA MET A 71 -3.14 2.08 21.00
C MET A 71 -2.31 0.84 20.62
N GLY A 72 -2.96 -0.20 20.08
CA GLY A 72 -2.25 -1.44 19.73
C GLY A 72 -1.09 -1.18 18.76
N ALA A 73 0.08 -1.79 18.99
CA ALA A 73 1.37 -1.47 18.34
C ALA A 73 1.34 -1.23 16.81
N TYR A 74 0.49 -1.94 16.07
CA TYR A 74 0.30 -1.76 14.61
C TYR A 74 -0.21 -0.36 14.21
N LYS A 75 -0.82 0.40 15.13
CA LYS A 75 -1.24 1.80 14.99
C LYS A 75 -0.02 2.70 14.94
N TYR A 76 0.86 2.68 15.94
CA TYR A 76 2.12 3.44 15.95
C TYR A 76 2.98 3.14 14.70
N VAL A 77 3.14 1.86 14.35
CA VAL A 77 3.84 1.45 13.11
C VAL A 77 3.15 2.02 11.86
N SER A 78 1.82 2.06 11.81
CA SER A 78 1.08 2.67 10.70
C SER A 78 1.31 4.19 10.58
N GLU A 79 1.44 4.91 11.70
CA GLU A 79 1.71 6.35 11.72
C GLU A 79 3.17 6.68 11.35
N LEU A 80 4.14 5.90 11.85
CA LEU A 80 5.55 6.01 11.44
C LEU A 80 5.69 5.88 9.91
N TRP A 81 5.04 4.88 9.32
CA TRP A 81 4.99 4.68 7.87
C TRP A 81 4.10 5.67 7.11
N ARG A 82 3.36 6.58 7.78
CA ARG A 82 2.74 7.76 7.14
C ARG A 82 3.81 8.85 6.98
N LYS A 83 4.50 9.24 8.07
CA LYS A 83 5.58 10.25 8.11
C LYS A 83 6.92 9.77 7.48
N LYS A 84 6.91 9.32 6.23
CA LYS A 84 8.10 8.73 5.54
C LYS A 84 9.30 9.68 5.34
N GLN A 85 9.08 10.99 5.45
CA GLN A 85 10.11 12.01 5.31
C GLN A 85 10.73 12.43 6.66
N SER A 86 10.35 11.82 7.79
CA SER A 86 11.17 11.96 9.00
C SER A 86 12.50 11.24 8.82
N ASP A 87 13.57 11.75 9.43
CA ASP A 87 14.92 11.29 9.14
C ASP A 87 15.18 9.85 9.58
N VAL A 88 14.55 9.41 10.67
CA VAL A 88 14.48 7.99 11.07
C VAL A 88 13.94 7.12 9.92
N MET A 89 12.84 7.53 9.28
CA MET A 89 12.27 6.79 8.15
C MET A 89 13.11 6.93 6.87
N ARG A 90 13.72 8.09 6.60
CA ARG A 90 14.62 8.30 5.44
C ARG A 90 15.87 7.44 5.56
N PHE A 91 16.49 7.39 6.74
CA PHE A 91 17.65 6.55 7.06
C PHE A 91 17.34 5.06 6.89
N VAL A 92 16.27 4.56 7.54
CA VAL A 92 15.85 3.15 7.44
C VAL A 92 15.50 2.77 5.99
N GLN A 93 14.89 3.66 5.21
CA GLN A 93 14.64 3.42 3.79
C GLN A 93 15.92 3.46 2.94
N ARG A 94 16.91 4.32 3.26
CA ARG A 94 18.20 4.40 2.55
C ARG A 94 19.02 3.12 2.73
N VAL A 95 19.20 2.65 3.97
CA VAL A 95 19.92 1.40 4.30
C VAL A 95 19.27 0.19 3.62
N ARG A 96 17.93 0.07 3.73
CA ARG A 96 17.16 -0.97 3.03
C ARG A 96 17.27 -0.88 1.51
N CYS A 97 17.33 0.32 0.94
CA CYS A 97 17.45 0.48 -0.52
C CYS A 97 18.79 -0.07 -1.02
N TRP A 98 19.89 0.18 -0.31
CA TRP A 98 21.20 -0.39 -0.58
C TRP A 98 21.17 -1.93 -0.53
N GLU A 99 20.62 -2.52 0.53
CA GLU A 99 20.43 -3.98 0.69
C GLU A 99 19.64 -4.59 -0.49
N TYR A 100 18.63 -3.88 -1.00
CA TYR A 100 17.75 -4.36 -2.07
C TYR A 100 18.33 -4.18 -3.50
N ARG A 101 19.40 -3.39 -3.66
CA ARG A 101 20.15 -3.29 -4.92
C ARG A 101 20.99 -4.56 -5.16
N GLN A 102 21.68 -5.03 -4.12
CA GLN A 102 22.57 -6.21 -4.20
C GLN A 102 21.81 -7.51 -4.45
N GLN A 103 20.60 -7.63 -3.91
CA GLN A 103 19.80 -8.84 -4.03
C GLN A 103 19.11 -8.99 -5.41
N PRO A 104 18.83 -10.23 -5.86
CA PRO A 104 18.27 -10.48 -7.19
C PRO A 104 16.85 -9.93 -7.38
N SER A 105 16.37 -9.91 -8.62
CA SER A 105 15.14 -9.17 -8.97
C SER A 105 13.83 -9.70 -8.35
N ILE A 106 13.83 -10.94 -7.83
CA ILE A 106 12.72 -11.60 -7.12
C ILE A 106 13.33 -12.44 -5.99
N VAL A 107 13.01 -12.11 -4.74
CA VAL A 107 13.59 -12.70 -3.51
C VAL A 107 12.48 -13.23 -2.60
N ARG A 108 12.65 -14.42 -2.01
CA ARG A 108 11.77 -14.93 -0.94
C ARG A 108 12.15 -14.27 0.38
N LEU A 109 11.16 -13.77 1.13
CA LEU A 109 11.36 -13.26 2.49
C LEU A 109 10.86 -14.27 3.53
N VAL A 110 11.57 -14.37 4.65
CA VAL A 110 11.15 -15.16 5.83
C VAL A 110 9.98 -14.47 6.55
N ARG A 111 10.00 -13.14 6.63
CA ARG A 111 8.99 -12.29 7.28
C ARG A 111 8.75 -11.02 6.46
N PRO A 112 7.51 -10.49 6.40
CA PRO A 112 7.24 -9.23 5.71
C PRO A 112 7.97 -8.07 6.39
N THR A 113 8.64 -7.20 5.63
CA THR A 113 9.34 -6.02 6.19
C THR A 113 8.36 -5.03 6.82
N ARG A 114 7.07 -5.09 6.43
CA ARG A 114 6.00 -4.23 6.93
C ARG A 114 4.77 -5.01 7.41
N PRO A 115 4.77 -5.53 8.66
CA PRO A 115 3.69 -6.41 9.14
C PRO A 115 2.33 -5.72 9.30
N ASP A 116 2.25 -4.42 9.63
CA ASP A 116 0.97 -3.68 9.69
C ASP A 116 0.24 -3.64 8.34
N LYS A 117 1.02 -3.58 7.25
CA LYS A 117 0.48 -3.49 5.89
C LYS A 117 0.18 -4.86 5.34
N ALA A 118 1.03 -5.85 5.63
CA ALA A 118 0.80 -7.24 5.29
C ALA A 118 -0.53 -7.75 5.89
N ARG A 119 -0.71 -7.63 7.22
CA ARG A 119 -1.92 -8.09 7.93
C ARG A 119 -3.19 -7.47 7.36
N ARG A 120 -3.20 -6.15 7.17
CA ARG A 120 -4.29 -5.36 6.56
C ARG A 120 -4.60 -5.71 5.10
N LEU A 121 -3.74 -6.45 4.41
CA LEU A 121 -3.93 -6.88 3.03
C LEU A 121 -4.20 -8.38 2.87
N GLY A 122 -4.31 -9.11 3.99
CA GLY A 122 -4.69 -10.52 4.05
C GLY A 122 -3.60 -11.48 4.57
N TYR A 123 -2.38 -11.02 4.86
CA TYR A 123 -1.33 -11.89 5.38
C TYR A 123 -1.63 -12.37 6.80
N LYS A 124 -1.41 -13.67 7.04
CA LYS A 124 -1.38 -14.30 8.35
C LYS A 124 -0.03 -14.99 8.53
N ALA A 125 0.54 -14.91 9.73
CA ALA A 125 1.75 -15.65 10.09
C ALA A 125 1.37 -17.09 10.44
N LYS A 126 1.16 -17.90 9.40
CA LYS A 126 0.93 -19.35 9.48
C LYS A 126 1.54 -20.01 8.24
N GLN A 127 1.68 -21.33 8.25
CA GLN A 127 2.20 -22.08 7.12
C GLN A 127 1.33 -21.89 5.86
N GLY A 128 1.94 -22.04 4.68
CA GLY A 128 1.30 -21.81 3.37
C GLY A 128 1.16 -20.33 2.94
N PHE A 129 1.44 -19.36 3.82
CA PHE A 129 1.63 -17.95 3.42
C PHE A 129 3.11 -17.65 3.14
N VAL A 130 3.40 -16.99 2.01
CA VAL A 130 4.78 -16.64 1.62
C VAL A 130 4.83 -15.19 1.12
N VAL A 131 5.91 -14.48 1.44
CA VAL A 131 6.13 -13.10 0.98
C VAL A 131 7.34 -13.06 0.04
N TYR A 132 7.20 -12.41 -1.11
CA TYR A 132 8.29 -12.20 -2.06
C TYR A 132 8.51 -10.72 -2.34
N ARG A 133 9.76 -10.28 -2.33
CA ARG A 133 10.19 -8.92 -2.66
C ARG A 133 10.61 -8.86 -4.12
N VAL A 134 10.04 -7.93 -4.89
CA VAL A 134 10.23 -7.80 -6.34
C VAL A 134 10.57 -6.37 -6.73
N ARG A 135 11.60 -6.21 -7.58
CA ARG A 135 12.00 -4.90 -8.14
C ARG A 135 11.45 -4.68 -9.55
N VAL A 136 10.96 -3.47 -9.81
CA VAL A 136 10.45 -3.06 -11.13
C VAL A 136 11.08 -1.72 -11.53
N ARG A 137 11.68 -1.64 -12.72
CA ARG A 137 12.35 -0.42 -13.22
C ARG A 137 11.34 0.73 -13.36
N ARG A 138 11.75 1.94 -12.99
CA ARG A 138 10.99 3.21 -13.10
C ARG A 138 10.84 3.65 -14.57
N GLY A 139 10.47 4.90 -14.82
CA GLY A 139 10.24 5.45 -16.17
C GLY A 139 8.98 4.91 -16.88
N GLY A 140 8.77 5.36 -18.12
CA GLY A 140 7.67 4.95 -19.00
C GLY A 140 7.86 3.57 -19.65
N ARG A 141 7.44 3.44 -20.91
CA ARG A 141 7.74 2.29 -21.79
C ARG A 141 7.98 2.80 -23.22
N LYS A 142 9.21 2.71 -23.73
CA LYS A 142 9.50 2.88 -25.16
C LYS A 142 8.69 1.86 -25.98
N ARG A 143 8.15 2.23 -27.14
CA ARG A 143 7.60 1.23 -28.09
C ARG A 143 8.76 0.32 -28.57
N PRO A 144 8.60 -1.01 -28.59
CA PRO A 144 9.55 -1.89 -29.23
C PRO A 144 9.40 -1.76 -30.75
N VAL A 145 10.26 -0.96 -31.37
CA VAL A 145 10.37 -0.79 -32.83
C VAL A 145 11.85 -0.68 -33.22
N PRO A 146 12.30 -1.35 -34.30
CA PRO A 146 13.66 -1.19 -34.83
C PRO A 146 13.97 0.26 -35.18
N LYS A 147 15.17 0.74 -34.84
CA LYS A 147 15.67 2.12 -35.07
C LYS A 147 14.78 3.27 -34.57
N GLY A 148 13.61 3.01 -33.97
CA GLY A 148 12.60 4.02 -33.66
C GLY A 148 11.58 4.28 -34.79
N ILE A 149 11.67 3.56 -35.91
CA ILE A 149 10.85 3.80 -37.11
C ILE A 149 9.42 3.28 -36.88
N VAL A 150 8.42 4.04 -37.32
CA VAL A 150 6.98 3.69 -37.22
C VAL A 150 6.28 4.13 -38.49
N TYR A 151 5.82 3.17 -39.30
CA TYR A 151 5.10 3.45 -40.54
C TYR A 151 3.63 3.85 -40.30
N GLY A 152 3.04 4.58 -41.25
CA GLY A 152 1.65 5.01 -41.24
C GLY A 152 1.40 6.37 -40.56
N LYS A 153 0.13 6.65 -40.26
CA LYS A 153 -0.39 7.99 -39.90
C LYS A 153 0.37 8.65 -38.72
N PRO A 154 0.70 9.96 -38.77
CA PRO A 154 1.52 10.66 -37.77
C PRO A 154 1.11 10.46 -36.31
N THR A 155 -0.19 10.40 -36.01
CA THR A 155 -0.73 10.12 -34.67
C THR A 155 -0.14 8.85 -34.01
N ASN A 156 0.26 7.84 -34.81
CA ASN A 156 0.84 6.61 -34.31
C ASN A 156 2.36 6.70 -34.06
N GLN A 157 3.07 7.69 -34.57
CA GLN A 157 4.54 7.67 -34.65
C GLN A 157 5.26 7.81 -33.30
N GLY A 158 4.59 8.27 -32.24
CA GLY A 158 5.20 8.47 -30.92
C GLY A 158 5.84 7.21 -30.28
N VAL A 159 7.16 7.22 -30.06
CA VAL A 159 7.93 6.08 -29.52
C VAL A 159 8.24 6.16 -28.02
N THR A 160 8.75 7.31 -27.55
CA THR A 160 9.45 7.40 -26.24
C THR A 160 8.54 7.81 -25.08
N GLN A 161 7.65 8.79 -25.29
CA GLN A 161 6.87 9.36 -24.19
C GLN A 161 5.72 8.47 -23.68
N LEU A 162 5.46 7.33 -24.33
CA LEU A 162 4.35 6.42 -24.01
C LEU A 162 4.38 5.94 -22.54
N LYS A 163 3.22 6.03 -21.89
CA LYS A 163 3.01 5.53 -20.52
C LYS A 163 2.38 4.13 -20.60
N PHE A 164 2.84 3.19 -19.77
CA PHE A 164 2.28 1.84 -19.79
C PHE A 164 0.90 1.80 -19.11
N GLN A 165 -0.08 1.14 -19.75
CA GLN A 165 -1.47 1.09 -19.28
C GLN A 165 -1.60 0.49 -17.87
N ARG A 166 -0.66 -0.37 -17.44
CA ARG A 166 -0.67 -1.05 -16.15
C ARG A 166 0.35 -0.45 -15.18
N SER A 167 -0.06 -0.23 -13.94
CA SER A 167 0.84 0.32 -12.91
C SER A 167 2.01 -0.63 -12.59
N LYS A 168 3.13 -0.05 -12.14
CA LYS A 168 4.36 -0.81 -11.80
C LYS A 168 4.13 -1.87 -10.70
N ARG A 169 3.10 -1.70 -9.86
CA ARG A 169 2.67 -2.66 -8.84
C ARG A 169 1.95 -3.88 -9.46
N SER A 170 1.09 -3.68 -10.46
CA SER A 170 0.53 -4.79 -11.27
C SER A 170 1.66 -5.58 -11.93
N VAL A 171 2.64 -4.88 -12.52
CA VAL A 171 3.82 -5.52 -13.15
C VAL A 171 4.66 -6.31 -12.13
N ALA A 172 4.72 -5.91 -10.86
CA ALA A 172 5.38 -6.67 -9.81
C ALA A 172 4.60 -7.95 -9.44
N GLU A 173 3.28 -7.86 -9.30
CA GLU A 173 2.39 -9.02 -9.07
C GLU A 173 2.50 -10.04 -10.21
N GLU A 174 2.46 -9.58 -11.46
CA GLU A 174 2.59 -10.44 -12.65
C GLU A 174 3.98 -11.09 -12.79
N ARG A 175 5.06 -10.38 -12.41
CA ARG A 175 6.42 -10.94 -12.36
C ARG A 175 6.53 -12.07 -11.32
N ALA A 176 5.94 -11.88 -10.15
CA ALA A 176 5.88 -12.92 -9.12
C ALA A 176 5.05 -14.13 -9.61
N GLY A 177 3.82 -13.90 -10.09
CA GLY A 177 2.92 -14.97 -10.55
C GLY A 177 3.45 -15.80 -11.71
N ARG A 178 4.28 -15.21 -12.59
CA ARG A 178 4.98 -15.95 -13.66
C ARG A 178 6.16 -16.79 -13.16
N LYS A 179 6.96 -16.30 -12.19
CA LYS A 179 8.07 -17.09 -11.61
C LYS A 179 7.57 -18.17 -10.63
N LEU A 180 6.37 -17.99 -10.05
CA LEU A 180 5.86 -18.78 -8.93
C LEU A 180 4.50 -19.42 -9.27
N GLY A 181 4.38 -20.08 -10.42
CA GLY A 181 3.10 -20.54 -11.00
C GLY A 181 2.26 -21.47 -10.12
N GLY A 182 2.88 -22.24 -9.23
CA GLY A 182 2.15 -23.06 -8.24
C GLY A 182 1.37 -22.22 -7.22
N LEU A 183 1.91 -21.06 -6.83
CA LEU A 183 1.33 -20.19 -5.80
C LEU A 183 0.21 -19.29 -6.36
N ARG A 184 -0.55 -18.65 -5.46
CA ARG A 184 -1.62 -17.72 -5.79
C ARG A 184 -1.31 -16.34 -5.21
N VAL A 185 -1.28 -15.32 -6.06
CA VAL A 185 -1.11 -13.92 -5.61
C VAL A 185 -2.38 -13.46 -4.91
N VAL A 186 -2.28 -13.15 -3.61
CA VAL A 186 -3.37 -12.55 -2.83
C VAL A 186 -3.46 -11.06 -3.15
N ASN A 187 -2.36 -10.34 -2.88
CA ASN A 187 -2.24 -8.89 -2.85
C ASN A 187 -0.75 -8.48 -2.83
N SER A 188 -0.45 -7.18 -2.87
CA SER A 188 0.91 -6.65 -2.76
C SER A 188 0.94 -5.31 -2.02
N TYR A 189 2.12 -4.78 -1.69
CA TYR A 189 2.29 -3.39 -1.26
C TYR A 189 3.64 -2.81 -1.69
N TRP A 190 3.68 -1.48 -1.83
CA TRP A 190 4.92 -0.73 -1.99
C TRP A 190 5.72 -0.79 -0.69
N LEU A 191 7.04 -0.95 -0.81
CA LEU A 191 7.96 -1.04 0.32
C LEU A 191 8.97 0.11 0.33
N ASN A 192 9.60 0.38 -0.81
CA ASN A 192 10.70 1.34 -0.94
C ASN A 192 10.88 1.75 -2.41
N GLU A 193 11.62 2.83 -2.69
CA GLU A 193 12.03 3.16 -4.05
C GLU A 193 13.36 3.91 -4.15
N ASP A 194 13.95 3.77 -5.34
CA ASP A 194 15.25 4.29 -5.76
C ASP A 194 15.06 5.18 -7.00
N SER A 195 16.12 5.80 -7.53
CA SER A 195 16.07 6.51 -8.83
C SER A 195 15.65 5.57 -9.97
N THR A 196 16.19 4.35 -9.99
CA THR A 196 16.03 3.37 -11.09
C THR A 196 14.91 2.35 -10.84
N TYR A 197 14.59 1.99 -9.59
CA TYR A 197 13.65 0.90 -9.25
C TYR A 197 12.59 1.32 -8.22
N LYS A 198 11.42 0.65 -8.28
CA LYS A 198 10.43 0.59 -7.18
C LYS A 198 10.35 -0.84 -6.66
N TYR A 199 10.33 -1.00 -5.34
CA TYR A 199 10.30 -2.28 -4.66
C TYR A 199 8.92 -2.56 -4.06
N TYR A 200 8.42 -3.77 -4.31
CA TYR A 200 7.12 -4.23 -3.82
C TYR A 200 7.28 -5.57 -3.09
N GLU A 201 6.53 -5.75 -2.01
CA GLU A 201 6.31 -7.07 -1.41
C GLU A 201 4.97 -7.61 -1.91
N ILE A 202 4.98 -8.84 -2.43
CA ILE A 202 3.79 -9.57 -2.87
C ILE A 202 3.50 -10.66 -1.84
N ILE A 203 2.26 -10.72 -1.39
CA ILE A 203 1.73 -11.79 -0.54
C ILE A 203 1.22 -12.89 -1.48
N LEU A 204 1.86 -14.04 -1.42
CA LEU A 204 1.43 -15.25 -2.09
C LEU A 204 0.93 -16.29 -1.07
N VAL A 205 0.07 -17.17 -1.53
CA VAL A 205 -0.48 -18.29 -0.77
C VAL A 205 -0.30 -19.56 -1.58
N ASP A 206 0.09 -20.64 -0.92
CA ASP A 206 0.14 -21.99 -1.47
C ASP A 206 -1.24 -22.66 -1.37
N PRO A 207 -1.89 -23.00 -2.50
CA PRO A 207 -3.19 -23.67 -2.51
C PRO A 207 -3.13 -25.18 -2.23
N ALA A 208 -1.94 -25.80 -2.24
CA ALA A 208 -1.76 -27.22 -1.93
C ALA A 208 -1.75 -27.47 -0.42
N HIS A 209 -1.29 -26.50 0.38
CA HIS A 209 -1.07 -26.70 1.81
C HIS A 209 -2.36 -26.80 2.63
N ASN A 210 -2.51 -27.86 3.43
CA ASN A 210 -3.65 -28.09 4.33
C ASN A 210 -3.96 -26.89 5.25
N ALA A 211 -2.94 -26.22 5.79
CA ALA A 211 -3.11 -25.02 6.61
C ALA A 211 -3.81 -23.84 5.90
N VAL A 212 -3.86 -23.84 4.56
CA VAL A 212 -4.61 -22.89 3.73
C VAL A 212 -5.96 -23.46 3.31
N ARG A 213 -6.00 -24.73 2.88
CA ARG A 213 -7.22 -25.42 2.44
C ARG A 213 -8.28 -25.48 3.55
N ASN A 214 -7.85 -25.69 4.79
CA ASN A 214 -8.73 -25.91 5.94
C ASN A 214 -9.18 -24.59 6.62
N ASP A 215 -8.68 -23.42 6.20
CA ASP A 215 -9.08 -22.13 6.78
C ASP A 215 -10.19 -21.46 5.94
N PRO A 216 -11.44 -21.39 6.43
CA PRO A 216 -12.58 -20.86 5.67
C PRO A 216 -12.46 -19.37 5.30
N ARG A 217 -11.48 -18.63 5.85
CA ARG A 217 -11.24 -17.22 5.52
C ARG A 217 -10.36 -17.05 4.27
N ILE A 218 -9.67 -18.10 3.81
CA ILE A 218 -8.75 -18.06 2.65
C ILE A 218 -8.93 -19.22 1.65
N ASN A 219 -9.56 -20.33 2.05
CA ASN A 219 -9.77 -21.52 1.21
C ASN A 219 -10.33 -21.23 -0.19
N TRP A 220 -11.16 -20.19 -0.35
CA TRP A 220 -11.65 -19.70 -1.64
C TRP A 220 -10.54 -19.54 -2.69
N ILE A 221 -9.31 -19.15 -2.30
CA ILE A 221 -8.20 -18.92 -3.25
C ILE A 221 -7.67 -20.22 -3.88
N CYS A 222 -7.98 -21.38 -3.29
CA CYS A 222 -7.60 -22.70 -3.79
C CYS A 222 -8.44 -23.13 -5.01
N ASN A 223 -9.67 -22.60 -5.15
CA ASN A 223 -10.58 -22.98 -6.22
C ASN A 223 -10.00 -22.63 -7.61
N PRO A 224 -10.18 -23.48 -8.64
CA PRO A 224 -9.49 -23.33 -9.93
C PRO A 224 -9.80 -22.01 -10.64
N VAL A 225 -10.99 -21.43 -10.42
CA VAL A 225 -11.39 -20.08 -10.88
C VAL A 225 -10.48 -18.94 -10.40
N HIS A 226 -9.61 -19.19 -9.41
CA HIS A 226 -8.65 -18.25 -8.84
C HIS A 226 -7.18 -18.47 -9.27
N LYS A 227 -6.90 -19.40 -10.19
CA LYS A 227 -5.61 -19.47 -10.92
C LYS A 227 -5.29 -18.11 -11.59
N HIS A 228 -4.06 -17.64 -11.51
CA HIS A 228 -3.56 -16.41 -12.15
C HIS A 228 -4.49 -15.17 -12.08
N ARG A 229 -4.79 -14.70 -10.86
CA ARG A 229 -5.59 -13.48 -10.60
C ARG A 229 -4.86 -12.21 -11.01
N GLU A 230 -3.54 -12.21 -10.90
CA GLU A 230 -2.63 -11.13 -11.29
C GLU A 230 -2.64 -10.90 -12.80
N LEU A 231 -2.47 -11.95 -13.62
CA LEU A 231 -2.52 -11.84 -15.09
C LEU A 231 -3.90 -11.35 -15.59
N ARG A 232 -4.99 -11.76 -14.92
CA ARG A 232 -6.37 -11.34 -15.22
C ARG A 232 -6.77 -9.97 -14.61
N GLY A 233 -5.86 -9.30 -13.90
CA GLY A 233 -6.12 -7.99 -13.29
C GLY A 233 -7.23 -8.01 -12.23
N LEU A 234 -7.35 -9.10 -11.46
CA LEU A 234 -8.34 -9.29 -10.40
C LEU A 234 -7.82 -8.92 -9.00
N THR A 235 -6.53 -8.64 -8.86
CA THR A 235 -5.89 -8.13 -7.63
C THR A 235 -6.37 -6.72 -7.27
N SER A 236 -6.02 -6.26 -6.07
CA SER A 236 -6.39 -4.91 -5.58
C SER A 236 -5.83 -3.77 -6.47
N GLU A 237 -4.70 -4.02 -7.15
CA GLU A 237 -4.11 -3.10 -8.11
C GLU A 237 -4.67 -3.30 -9.52
N GLY A 238 -4.86 -4.55 -9.99
CA GLY A 238 -5.52 -4.81 -11.28
C GLY A 238 -6.93 -4.21 -11.37
N LYS A 239 -7.71 -4.30 -10.28
CA LYS A 239 -9.02 -3.64 -10.15
C LYS A 239 -8.93 -2.10 -10.15
N LYS A 240 -7.87 -1.51 -9.58
CA LYS A 240 -7.59 -0.06 -9.70
C LYS A 240 -7.36 0.30 -11.16
N ASN A 241 -6.49 -0.46 -11.82
CA ASN A 241 -6.03 -0.22 -13.18
C ASN A 241 -7.12 -0.38 -14.26
N ARG A 242 -8.15 -1.19 -13.96
CA ARG A 242 -9.36 -1.37 -14.79
C ARG A 242 -10.45 -0.32 -14.55
N GLY A 243 -10.22 0.67 -13.69
CA GLY A 243 -11.25 1.67 -13.32
C GLY A 243 -12.38 1.11 -12.47
N LEU A 244 -12.20 -0.04 -11.82
CA LEU A 244 -13.26 -0.75 -11.08
C LEU A 244 -13.37 -0.34 -9.60
N ARG A 245 -12.50 0.56 -9.11
CA ARG A 245 -12.62 1.13 -7.75
C ARG A 245 -13.74 2.17 -7.65
N GLY A 246 -13.91 3.02 -8.66
CA GLY A 246 -15.04 3.96 -8.71
C GLY A 246 -16.33 3.26 -9.13
N LYS A 247 -17.47 3.71 -8.61
CA LYS A 247 -18.84 3.39 -9.08
C LYS A 247 -19.47 4.66 -9.72
N GLY A 248 -20.77 4.64 -9.99
CA GLY A 248 -21.52 5.81 -10.47
C GLY A 248 -21.19 6.26 -11.91
N HIS A 249 -21.74 7.41 -12.30
CA HIS A 249 -21.80 7.88 -13.69
C HIS A 249 -20.44 7.91 -14.41
N ARG A 250 -19.36 8.38 -13.76
CA ARG A 250 -18.00 8.44 -14.32
C ARG A 250 -17.39 7.07 -14.67
N ASN A 251 -18.00 5.97 -14.21
CA ASN A 251 -17.48 4.61 -14.34
C ASN A 251 -18.41 3.64 -15.09
N HIS A 252 -19.47 4.11 -15.75
CA HIS A 252 -20.41 3.24 -16.48
C HIS A 252 -19.71 2.43 -17.59
N LYS A 253 -18.86 3.08 -18.41
CA LYS A 253 -18.09 2.43 -19.50
C LYS A 253 -17.05 1.40 -19.02
N ASN A 254 -16.86 1.20 -17.71
CA ASN A 254 -15.90 0.25 -17.16
C ASN A 254 -16.50 -1.12 -16.78
N ARG A 255 -17.83 -1.27 -16.72
CA ARG A 255 -18.51 -2.48 -16.22
C ARG A 255 -19.38 -3.16 -17.29
N PRO A 256 -19.37 -4.51 -17.39
CA PRO A 256 -18.58 -5.46 -16.60
C PRO A 256 -17.07 -5.45 -16.97
N SER A 257 -16.74 -5.04 -18.19
CA SER A 257 -15.39 -4.62 -18.59
C SER A 257 -15.48 -3.69 -19.80
N ARG A 258 -14.52 -2.77 -19.97
CA ARG A 258 -14.51 -1.80 -21.10
C ARG A 258 -14.78 -2.42 -22.47
N ARG A 259 -14.20 -3.60 -22.77
CA ARG A 259 -14.42 -4.31 -24.04
C ARG A 259 -15.81 -4.95 -24.12
N ALA A 260 -16.34 -5.47 -23.02
CA ALA A 260 -17.69 -6.03 -22.98
C ALA A 260 -18.77 -4.95 -23.13
N THR A 261 -18.60 -3.80 -22.48
CA THR A 261 -19.50 -2.64 -22.64
C THR A 261 -19.42 -2.09 -24.06
N TRP A 262 -18.22 -1.99 -24.64
CA TRP A 262 -18.06 -1.61 -26.04
C TRP A 262 -18.76 -2.61 -26.99
N LYS A 263 -18.57 -3.93 -26.81
CA LYS A 263 -19.26 -4.94 -27.62
C LYS A 263 -20.79 -4.80 -27.50
N LYS A 264 -21.35 -4.71 -26.29
CA LYS A 264 -22.80 -4.52 -26.09
C LYS A 264 -23.33 -3.31 -26.88
N ASN A 265 -22.61 -2.20 -26.86
CA ASN A 265 -23.05 -0.95 -27.48
C ASN A 265 -22.80 -0.87 -29.00
N ASN A 266 -22.01 -1.78 -29.58
CA ASN A 266 -21.67 -1.80 -31.01
C ASN A 266 -22.17 -3.09 -31.72
N SER A 267 -22.86 -3.97 -31.01
CA SER A 267 -23.53 -5.14 -31.58
C SER A 267 -24.92 -4.74 -32.08
N LEU A 268 -25.14 -4.85 -33.38
CA LEU A 268 -26.46 -4.67 -34.01
C LEU A 268 -27.47 -5.66 -33.42
N SER A 269 -28.61 -5.16 -32.95
CA SER A 269 -29.68 -5.98 -32.35
C SER A 269 -30.78 -6.25 -33.38
N LEU A 270 -30.60 -7.31 -34.18
CA LEU A 270 -31.64 -7.81 -35.07
C LEU A 270 -32.62 -8.66 -34.25
N ARG A 271 -33.80 -8.12 -33.96
CA ARG A 271 -34.93 -8.85 -33.36
C ARG A 271 -35.71 -9.58 -34.46
N ARG A 272 -36.40 -10.67 -34.10
CA ARG A 272 -37.27 -11.46 -35.03
C ARG A 272 -38.42 -10.61 -35.58
N TYR A 273 -39.03 -9.80 -34.72
CA TYR A 273 -39.99 -8.77 -35.04
C TYR A 273 -39.40 -7.43 -34.58
N ARG A 274 -39.59 -6.36 -35.36
CA ARG A 274 -38.97 -5.05 -35.11
C ARG A 274 -39.86 -4.17 -34.26
#